data_AF-A0AAJ6P3N1-F1
#
_entry.id   AF-A0AAJ6P3N1-F1
#
_cell.length_a   1.000
_cell.length_b   1.000
_cell.length_c   1.000
_cell.angle_alpha   90.00
_cell.angle_beta   90.00
_cell.angle_gamma   90.00
#
_symmetry.space_group_name_H-M   'P 1'
#
loop_
_entity.id
_entity.type
_entity.pdbx_description
1 polymer ?
#
loop_
_entity_poly.entity_id
_entity_poly.type
_entity_poly.pdbx_seq_one_letter_code
_entity_poly.pdbx_strand_id
1 'polypeptide(L)'
;MIKESKLVESGYKLVYNLKEYLLVNQDWVDGAQETTLDESSTAGLKGNYGLFGSDEWWGNIENGNIETYVVSGTIIGLNEENPFMEANKVTTIKLDNEEREIFGGVDFTNEETEIKYRDLYKIGNKIVEFYILDKLKEDDTWNDIVEGRLGILPLVNKIYIKEC
;
A
#
# COMPACT_ATOMS: atom_id res chain seq x y z
N MET A 1 -3.44 -14.07 -10.89
CA MET A 1 -2.55 -12.92 -10.61
C MET A 1 -2.79 -11.84 -11.66
N ILE A 2 -3.21 -10.66 -11.23
CA ILE A 2 -3.41 -9.50 -12.11
C ILE A 2 -2.02 -9.05 -12.60
N LYS A 3 -1.85 -8.89 -13.91
CA LYS A 3 -0.61 -8.35 -14.49
C LYS A 3 -0.75 -6.85 -14.67
N GLU A 4 0.25 -6.08 -14.22
CA GLU A 4 0.27 -4.62 -14.36
C GLU A 4 0.07 -4.16 -15.81
N SER A 5 0.68 -4.85 -16.79
CA SER A 5 0.52 -4.53 -18.21
C SER A 5 -0.94 -4.56 -18.65
N LYS A 6 -1.72 -5.53 -18.16
CA LYS A 6 -3.15 -5.65 -18.46
C LYS A 6 -3.97 -4.53 -17.83
N LEU A 7 -3.57 -4.03 -16.66
CA LEU A 7 -4.23 -2.88 -16.02
C LEU A 7 -4.07 -1.64 -16.88
N VAL A 8 -2.83 -1.35 -17.30
CA VAL A 8 -2.51 -0.20 -18.15
C VAL A 8 -3.25 -0.28 -19.50
N GLU A 9 -3.22 -1.45 -20.15
CA GLU A 9 -3.97 -1.71 -21.39
C GLU A 9 -5.48 -1.50 -21.21
N SER A 10 -6.00 -1.79 -20.03
CA SER A 10 -7.42 -1.64 -19.68
C SER A 10 -7.80 -0.22 -19.22
N GLY A 11 -6.86 0.72 -19.24
CA GLY A 11 -7.08 2.14 -18.96
C GLY A 11 -6.80 2.59 -17.52
N TYR A 12 -6.33 1.70 -16.64
CA TYR A 12 -5.91 2.08 -15.30
C TYR A 12 -4.68 3.00 -15.34
N LYS A 13 -4.60 3.93 -14.39
CA LYS A 13 -3.47 4.83 -14.18
C LYS A 13 -2.77 4.45 -12.89
N LEU A 14 -1.45 4.32 -12.95
CA LEU A 14 -0.59 4.15 -11.77
C LEU A 14 -0.56 5.50 -11.03
N VAL A 15 -1.12 5.55 -9.82
CA VAL A 15 -1.18 6.77 -9.01
C VAL A 15 -0.13 6.76 -7.89
N TYR A 16 0.23 5.57 -7.42
CA TYR A 16 1.23 5.36 -6.37
C TYR A 16 2.16 4.20 -6.70
N ASN A 17 3.45 4.38 -6.47
CA ASN A 17 4.50 3.37 -6.57
C ASN A 17 5.48 3.55 -5.40
N LEU A 18 5.50 2.60 -4.47
CA LEU A 18 6.35 2.63 -3.28
C LEU A 18 7.83 2.75 -3.64
N LYS A 19 8.32 2.00 -4.63
CA LYS A 19 9.73 2.02 -5.01
C LYS A 19 10.18 3.42 -5.44
N GLU A 20 9.37 4.10 -6.24
CA GLU A 20 9.63 5.48 -6.66
C GLU A 20 9.44 6.48 -5.51
N TYR A 21 8.41 6.28 -4.69
CA TYR A 21 8.15 7.12 -3.51
C TYR A 21 9.33 7.10 -2.53
N LEU A 22 9.93 5.93 -2.28
CA LEU A 22 11.06 5.81 -1.36
C LEU A 22 12.32 6.49 -1.90
N LEU A 23 12.54 6.54 -3.23
CA LEU A 23 13.70 7.23 -3.81
C LEU A 23 13.74 8.73 -3.47
N VAL A 24 12.57 9.35 -3.28
CA VAL A 24 12.46 10.79 -2.96
C VAL A 24 12.24 11.05 -1.47
N ASN A 25 11.80 10.06 -0.69
CA ASN A 25 11.53 10.17 0.74
C ASN A 25 12.53 9.35 1.58
N GLN A 26 13.84 9.61 1.42
CA GLN A 26 14.89 8.83 2.10
C GLN A 26 14.84 8.92 3.63
N ASP A 27 14.42 10.05 4.21
CA ASP A 27 14.29 10.19 5.68
C ASP A 27 13.34 9.15 6.29
N TRP A 28 12.27 8.78 5.55
CA TRP A 28 11.35 7.72 5.96
C TRP A 28 12.00 6.33 5.91
N VAL A 29 12.84 6.10 4.89
CA VAL A 29 13.60 4.86 4.76
C VAL A 29 14.56 4.75 5.95
N ASP A 30 15.37 5.77 6.19
CA ASP A 30 16.37 5.78 7.27
C ASP A 30 15.73 5.52 8.64
N GLY A 31 14.62 6.20 8.96
CA GLY A 31 13.91 5.98 10.22
C GLY A 31 13.32 4.57 10.36
N ALA A 32 12.77 4.01 9.28
CA ALA A 32 12.26 2.64 9.27
C ALA A 32 13.38 1.60 9.43
N GLN A 33 14.54 1.85 8.82
CA GLN A 33 15.72 0.98 8.93
C GLN A 33 16.34 1.06 10.33
N GLU A 34 16.47 2.25 10.91
CA GLU A 34 16.93 2.44 12.29
C GLU A 34 16.02 1.69 13.28
N THR A 35 14.71 1.85 13.13
CA THR A 35 13.72 1.13 13.96
C THR A 35 13.82 -0.38 13.79
N THR A 36 14.09 -0.86 12.58
CA THR A 36 14.31 -2.29 12.29
C THR A 36 15.57 -2.81 12.99
N LEU A 37 16.64 -2.02 13.06
CA LEU A 37 17.92 -2.39 13.69
C LEU A 37 17.92 -2.24 15.22
N ASP A 38 16.99 -1.47 15.80
CA ASP A 38 16.88 -1.32 17.24
C ASP A 38 16.27 -2.56 17.91
N GLU A 39 17.12 -3.46 18.41
CA GLU A 39 16.73 -4.67 19.12
C GLU A 39 16.00 -4.40 20.45
N SER A 40 16.06 -3.19 20.99
CA SER A 40 15.33 -2.82 22.20
C SER A 40 13.87 -2.43 21.94
N SER A 41 13.52 -2.20 20.69
CA SER A 41 12.18 -1.80 20.24
C SER A 41 11.36 -2.98 19.74
N THR A 42 10.06 -2.97 20.05
CA THR A 42 9.07 -3.89 19.47
C THR A 42 8.42 -3.32 18.19
N ALA A 43 8.79 -2.10 17.78
CA ALA A 43 8.26 -1.45 16.59
C ALA A 43 9.08 -1.80 15.34
N GLY A 44 8.47 -1.62 14.17
CA GLY A 44 9.13 -1.80 12.87
C GLY A 44 9.10 -3.24 12.34
N LEU A 45 9.79 -3.44 11.22
CA LEU A 45 9.90 -4.75 10.55
C LEU A 45 10.92 -5.64 11.26
N LYS A 46 10.82 -6.96 11.06
CA LYS A 46 11.80 -7.93 11.57
C LYS A 46 13.14 -7.91 10.82
N GLY A 47 13.19 -7.37 9.60
CA GLY A 47 14.42 -7.32 8.81
C GLY A 47 14.90 -8.68 8.26
N ASN A 48 14.08 -9.75 8.31
CA ASN A 48 14.44 -11.10 7.85
C ASN A 48 14.81 -11.19 6.36
N TYR A 49 14.39 -10.20 5.58
CA TYR A 49 14.54 -10.15 4.13
C TYR A 49 15.35 -8.94 3.68
N GLY A 50 16.20 -8.40 4.56
CA GLY A 50 16.89 -7.13 4.36
C GLY A 50 16.13 -5.95 4.95
N LEU A 51 16.78 -4.79 4.96
CA LEU A 51 16.23 -3.56 5.50
C LEU A 51 15.22 -2.91 4.55
N PHE A 52 14.17 -2.28 5.09
CA PHE A 52 13.12 -1.64 4.31
C PHE A 52 13.68 -0.74 3.21
N GLY A 53 13.21 -0.93 1.97
CA GLY A 53 13.65 -0.14 0.81
C GLY A 53 15.05 -0.45 0.26
N SER A 54 15.83 -1.34 0.89
CA SER A 54 17.14 -1.77 0.40
C SER A 54 17.04 -2.67 -0.84
N ASP A 55 18.14 -2.78 -1.59
CA ASP A 55 18.22 -3.69 -2.75
C ASP A 55 17.97 -5.15 -2.37
N GLU A 56 18.43 -5.58 -1.19
CA GLU A 56 18.15 -6.92 -0.67
C GLU A 56 16.65 -7.14 -0.43
N TRP A 57 15.99 -6.16 0.16
CA TRP A 57 14.55 -6.21 0.41
C TRP A 57 13.74 -6.25 -0.88
N TRP A 58 14.06 -5.38 -1.84
CA TRP A 58 13.46 -5.43 -3.18
C TRP A 58 13.73 -6.75 -3.90
N GLY A 59 14.96 -7.27 -3.81
CA GLY A 59 15.33 -8.56 -4.38
C GLY A 59 14.53 -9.71 -3.79
N ASN A 60 14.24 -9.71 -2.49
CA ASN A 60 13.41 -10.72 -1.85
C ASN A 60 11.93 -10.64 -2.28
N ILE A 61 11.41 -9.45 -2.57
CA ILE A 61 10.07 -9.29 -3.17
C ILE A 61 10.05 -9.84 -4.60
N GLU A 62 11.03 -9.45 -5.42
CA GLU A 62 11.12 -9.85 -6.84
C GLU A 62 11.32 -11.36 -7.00
N ASN A 63 12.04 -12.00 -6.07
CA ASN A 63 12.24 -13.45 -6.04
C ASN A 63 11.06 -14.23 -5.41
N GLY A 64 10.05 -13.54 -4.86
CA GLY A 64 8.89 -14.17 -4.22
C GLY A 64 9.14 -14.72 -2.82
N ASN A 65 10.22 -14.29 -2.15
CA ASN A 65 10.51 -14.65 -0.76
C ASN A 65 9.66 -13.85 0.23
N ILE A 66 9.27 -12.62 -0.14
CA ILE A 66 8.23 -11.85 0.56
C ILE A 66 6.91 -12.02 -0.20
N GLU A 67 5.85 -12.37 0.52
CA GLU A 67 4.54 -12.59 -0.08
C GLU A 67 3.95 -11.25 -0.55
N THR A 68 3.32 -11.26 -1.72
CA THR A 68 2.56 -10.11 -2.23
C THR A 68 1.09 -10.44 -2.32
N TYR A 69 0.24 -9.46 -2.05
CA TYR A 69 -1.21 -9.59 -2.14
C TYR A 69 -1.80 -8.53 -3.05
N VAL A 70 -2.90 -8.84 -3.73
CA VAL A 70 -3.55 -7.92 -4.66
C VAL A 70 -5.03 -7.90 -4.39
N VAL A 71 -5.58 -6.71 -4.23
CA VAL A 71 -7.02 -6.48 -4.12
C VAL A 71 -7.49 -5.67 -5.31
N SER A 72 -8.72 -5.93 -5.77
CA SER A 72 -9.43 -5.09 -6.72
C SER A 72 -10.81 -4.77 -6.20
N GLY A 73 -11.33 -3.60 -6.51
CA GLY A 73 -12.62 -3.18 -6.02
C GLY A 73 -13.10 -1.87 -6.60
N THR A 74 -14.13 -1.33 -5.96
CA THR A 74 -14.73 -0.04 -6.30
C THR A 74 -14.63 0.89 -5.12
N ILE A 75 -14.22 2.13 -5.35
CA ILE A 75 -14.27 3.17 -4.33
C ILE A 75 -15.75 3.46 -4.05
N ILE A 76 -16.20 3.17 -2.83
CA ILE A 76 -17.59 3.40 -2.39
C ILE A 76 -17.70 4.53 -1.37
N GLY A 77 -16.56 4.97 -0.82
CA GLY A 77 -16.50 6.09 0.12
C GLY A 77 -15.15 6.79 0.08
N LEU A 78 -15.17 8.06 0.44
CA LEU A 78 -14.01 8.86 0.83
C LEU A 78 -14.36 9.43 2.20
N ASN A 79 -13.41 9.48 3.14
CA ASN A 79 -13.71 10.09 4.42
C ASN A 79 -14.08 11.56 4.23
N GLU A 80 -15.27 11.95 4.67
CA GLU A 80 -15.66 13.36 4.77
C GLU A 80 -14.79 14.09 5.83
N GLU A 81 -14.86 15.42 5.85
CA GLU A 81 -14.21 16.26 6.88
C GLU A 81 -14.65 15.82 8.29
N ASN A 82 -13.86 14.92 8.87
CA ASN A 82 -13.87 14.68 10.30
C ASN A 82 -12.98 15.77 10.91
N PRO A 83 -13.41 16.51 11.94
CA PRO A 83 -12.56 17.52 12.57
C PRO A 83 -11.23 16.98 13.12
N PHE A 84 -11.08 15.66 13.22
CA PHE A 84 -9.86 14.97 13.63
C PHE A 84 -9.09 14.28 12.48
N MET A 85 -9.61 14.31 11.24
CA MET A 85 -8.93 13.75 10.07
C MET A 85 -9.10 14.66 8.86
N GLU A 86 -7.99 14.91 8.15
CA GLU A 86 -8.07 15.59 6.86
C GLU A 86 -9.03 14.85 5.91
N ALA A 87 -9.93 15.58 5.27
CA ALA A 87 -10.87 15.01 4.33
C ALA A 87 -10.16 14.38 3.13
N ASN A 88 -10.79 13.35 2.56
CA ASN A 88 -10.32 12.66 1.36
C ASN A 88 -8.89 12.10 1.48
N LYS A 89 -8.51 11.61 2.66
CA LYS A 89 -7.25 10.88 2.91
C LYS A 89 -7.42 9.37 3.02
N VAL A 90 -8.66 8.91 3.22
CA VAL A 90 -9.01 7.50 3.37
C VAL A 90 -10.12 7.16 2.38
N THR A 91 -9.96 6.03 1.71
CA THR A 91 -10.97 5.42 0.84
C THR A 91 -11.64 4.26 1.55
N THR A 92 -12.92 4.06 1.26
CA THR A 92 -13.62 2.79 1.52
C THR A 92 -13.75 2.06 0.19
N ILE A 93 -13.24 0.83 0.13
CA ILE A 93 -13.19 0.02 -1.09
C ILE A 93 -14.05 -1.23 -0.89
N LYS A 94 -15.09 -1.39 -1.72
CA LYS A 94 -15.82 -2.65 -1.83
C LYS A 94 -15.04 -3.58 -2.74
N LEU A 95 -14.61 -4.72 -2.20
CA LEU A 95 -13.80 -5.68 -2.92
C LEU A 95 -14.62 -6.42 -3.99
N ASP A 96 -14.02 -6.68 -5.14
CA ASP A 96 -14.66 -7.43 -6.21
C ASP A 96 -14.84 -8.91 -5.79
N ASN A 97 -16.05 -9.45 -5.93
CA ASN A 97 -16.41 -10.84 -5.59
C ASN A 97 -16.33 -11.20 -4.10
N GLU A 98 -16.25 -10.20 -3.22
CA GLU A 98 -16.31 -10.39 -1.76
C GLU A 98 -17.42 -9.49 -1.17
N GLU A 99 -18.00 -9.91 -0.05
CA GLU A 99 -18.90 -9.03 0.71
C GLU A 99 -18.13 -8.01 1.56
N ARG A 100 -16.81 -8.12 1.62
CA ARG A 100 -15.94 -7.33 2.46
C ARG A 100 -15.67 -5.94 1.88
N GLU A 101 -15.50 -5.00 2.79
CA GLU A 101 -15.00 -3.66 2.53
C GLU A 101 -13.68 -3.48 3.27
N ILE A 102 -12.75 -2.75 2.66
CA ILE A 102 -11.47 -2.38 3.29
C ILE A 102 -11.29 -0.88 3.26
N PHE A 103 -10.41 -0.38 4.12
CA PHE A 103 -9.98 1.00 4.12
C PHE A 103 -8.59 1.11 3.49
N GLY A 104 -8.43 2.02 2.53
CA GLY A 104 -7.16 2.30 1.85
C GLY A 104 -6.77 3.77 2.00
N GLY A 105 -5.49 4.07 1.79
CA GLY A 105 -5.00 5.44 1.74
C GLY A 105 -5.35 6.14 0.42
N VAL A 106 -5.38 7.47 0.46
CA VAL A 106 -5.26 8.30 -0.75
C VAL A 106 -3.79 8.67 -0.88
N ASP A 107 -3.06 7.89 -1.67
CA ASP A 107 -1.62 7.97 -1.79
C ASP A 107 -1.19 8.33 -3.22
N PHE A 108 -0.11 9.11 -3.33
CA PHE A 108 0.50 9.48 -4.59
C PHE A 108 2.02 9.29 -4.50
N THR A 109 2.65 8.89 -5.61
CA THR A 109 4.11 8.71 -5.65
C THR A 109 4.85 10.00 -5.30
N ASN A 110 4.31 11.13 -5.73
CA ASN A 110 4.81 12.49 -5.53
C ASN A 110 3.72 13.54 -5.90
N GLU A 111 4.04 14.82 -5.74
CA GLU A 111 3.14 15.95 -6.04
C GLU A 111 2.66 15.97 -7.51
N GLU A 112 3.51 15.57 -8.47
CA GLU A 112 3.12 15.52 -9.88
C GLU A 112 2.00 14.48 -10.11
N THR A 113 2.15 13.27 -9.54
CA THR A 113 1.09 12.26 -9.57
C THR A 113 -0.17 12.72 -8.85
N GLU A 114 -0.06 13.46 -7.75
CA GLU A 114 -1.21 14.02 -7.06
C GLU A 114 -1.97 15.00 -7.95
N ILE A 115 -1.30 16.02 -8.49
CA ILE A 115 -1.92 17.02 -9.36
C ILE A 115 -2.62 16.35 -10.55
N LYS A 116 -2.00 15.32 -11.11
CA LYS A 116 -2.48 14.65 -12.33
C LYS A 116 -3.63 13.68 -12.08
N TYR A 117 -3.67 13.03 -10.91
CA TYR A 117 -4.54 11.88 -10.68
C TYR A 117 -5.44 11.98 -9.46
N ARG A 118 -5.38 13.07 -8.67
CA ARG A 118 -6.25 13.28 -7.50
C ARG A 118 -7.73 13.10 -7.80
N ASP A 119 -8.19 13.52 -8.97
CA ASP A 119 -9.60 13.43 -9.37
C ASP A 119 -10.05 11.98 -9.67
N LEU A 120 -9.10 11.03 -9.76
CA LEU A 120 -9.42 9.60 -9.88
C LEU A 120 -9.88 8.98 -8.56
N TYR A 121 -9.48 9.54 -7.40
CA TYR A 121 -10.01 9.14 -6.10
C TYR A 121 -11.43 9.68 -5.95
N LYS A 122 -12.38 8.95 -6.53
CA LYS A 122 -13.78 9.33 -6.65
C LYS A 122 -14.66 8.10 -6.52
N ILE A 123 -15.77 8.25 -5.80
CA ILE A 123 -16.77 7.19 -5.64
C ILE A 123 -17.25 6.71 -7.03
N GLY A 124 -17.30 5.39 -7.20
CA GLY A 124 -17.65 4.71 -8.45
C GLY A 124 -16.45 4.29 -9.30
N ASN A 125 -15.27 4.90 -9.12
CA ASN A 125 -14.07 4.51 -9.84
C ASN A 125 -13.54 3.16 -9.34
N LYS A 126 -12.91 2.41 -10.26
CA LYS A 126 -12.27 1.13 -9.96
C LYS A 126 -10.86 1.35 -9.45
N ILE A 127 -10.48 0.56 -8.45
CA ILE A 127 -9.16 0.61 -7.81
C ILE A 127 -8.56 -0.79 -7.71
N VAL A 128 -7.25 -0.88 -7.88
CA VAL A 128 -6.45 -2.10 -7.66
C VAL A 128 -5.23 -1.72 -6.83
N GLU A 129 -5.08 -2.37 -5.68
CA GLU A 129 -3.95 -2.15 -4.78
C GLU A 129 -3.10 -3.42 -4.66
N PHE A 130 -1.80 -3.24 -4.77
CA PHE A 130 -0.79 -4.27 -4.57
C PHE A 130 -0.15 -4.03 -3.21
N TYR A 131 -0.04 -5.08 -2.41
CA TYR A 131 0.60 -5.05 -1.10
C TYR A 131 1.81 -5.98 -1.06
N ILE A 132 2.80 -5.60 -0.27
CA ILE A 132 3.88 -6.46 0.22
C ILE A 132 3.53 -6.84 1.65
N LEU A 133 3.60 -8.13 1.98
CA LEU A 133 3.25 -8.66 3.29
C LEU A 133 4.53 -9.05 4.03
N ASP A 134 5.05 -8.11 4.84
CA ASP A 134 6.29 -8.33 5.60
C ASP A 134 6.02 -8.42 7.11
N LYS A 135 6.93 -9.07 7.84
CA LYS A 135 6.77 -9.36 9.27
C LYS A 135 7.17 -8.17 10.12
N LEU A 136 6.29 -7.81 11.06
CA LEU A 136 6.56 -6.88 12.14
C LEU A 136 7.32 -7.57 13.27
N LYS A 137 8.07 -6.80 14.05
CA LYS A 137 8.64 -7.27 15.33
C LYS A 137 7.55 -7.69 16.31
N GLU A 138 6.45 -6.93 16.36
CA GLU A 138 5.23 -7.28 17.10
C GLU A 138 4.42 -8.36 16.37
N ASP A 139 4.29 -9.53 16.98
CA ASP A 139 3.68 -10.71 16.36
C ASP A 139 2.15 -10.77 16.52
N ASP A 140 1.53 -9.89 17.32
CA ASP A 140 0.08 -9.87 17.57
C ASP A 140 -0.67 -8.74 16.83
N THR A 141 -0.02 -8.10 15.85
CA THR A 141 -0.67 -7.02 15.07
C THR A 141 -1.65 -7.60 14.05
N TRP A 142 -2.93 -7.25 14.17
CA TRP A 142 -3.96 -7.64 13.21
C TRP A 142 -3.77 -7.00 11.83
N ASN A 143 -4.08 -7.73 10.77
CA ASN A 143 -4.01 -7.28 9.39
C ASN A 143 -5.40 -7.29 8.75
N ASP A 144 -5.94 -6.11 8.47
CA ASP A 144 -7.28 -5.96 7.88
C ASP A 144 -7.36 -6.35 6.40
N ILE A 145 -6.23 -6.31 5.68
CA ILE A 145 -6.18 -6.62 4.24
C ILE A 145 -6.30 -8.13 4.00
N VAL A 146 -5.63 -8.94 4.82
CA VAL A 146 -5.59 -10.40 4.69
C VAL A 146 -6.14 -11.15 5.91
N GLU A 147 -6.98 -10.49 6.71
CA GLU A 147 -7.75 -10.99 7.88
C GLU A 147 -7.11 -12.15 8.65
N GLY A 148 -6.57 -11.87 9.84
CA GLY A 148 -6.09 -12.92 10.75
C GLY A 148 -4.62 -13.30 10.59
N ARG A 149 -3.87 -12.58 9.76
CA ARG A 149 -2.41 -12.71 9.71
C ARG A 149 -1.74 -11.80 10.73
N LEU A 150 -1.68 -12.29 11.95
CA LEU A 150 -1.02 -11.59 13.06
C LEU A 150 0.47 -11.36 12.76
N GLY A 151 0.95 -10.16 13.08
CA GLY A 151 2.35 -9.76 12.93
C GLY A 151 2.80 -9.52 11.49
N ILE A 152 1.85 -9.34 10.56
CA ILE A 152 2.14 -9.04 9.15
C ILE A 152 1.66 -7.62 8.82
N LEU A 153 2.58 -6.75 8.41
CA LEU A 153 2.27 -5.43 7.90
C LEU A 153 1.94 -5.49 6.41
N PRO A 154 0.74 -5.06 5.97
CA PRO A 154 0.45 -4.88 4.56
C PRO A 154 0.97 -3.52 4.10
N LEU A 155 2.13 -3.52 3.45
CA LEU A 155 2.72 -2.31 2.87
C LEU A 155 2.14 -2.10 1.47
N VAL A 156 1.50 -0.95 1.23
CA VAL A 156 1.05 -0.58 -0.11
C VAL A 156 2.28 -0.47 -1.02
N ASN A 157 2.31 -1.24 -2.09
CA ASN A 157 3.36 -1.25 -3.09
C ASN A 157 2.97 -0.40 -4.30
N LYS A 158 1.77 -0.62 -4.84
CA LYS A 158 1.28 0.10 -6.01
C LYS A 158 -0.22 0.30 -5.94
N ILE A 159 -0.70 1.44 -6.42
CA ILE A 159 -2.13 1.72 -6.58
C ILE A 159 -2.41 2.09 -8.03
N TYR A 160 -3.42 1.43 -8.59
CA TYR A 160 -3.95 1.71 -9.92
C TYR A 160 -5.42 2.11 -9.82
N ILE A 161 -5.79 3.20 -10.48
CA ILE A 161 -7.19 3.66 -10.51
C ILE A 161 -7.66 3.85 -11.95
N LYS A 162 -8.92 3.50 -12.20
CA LYS A 162 -9.59 3.67 -13.49
C LYS A 162 -10.93 4.38 -13.32
N GLU A 163 -11.11 5.44 -14.11
CA GLU A 163 -12.40 6.12 -14.26
C GLU A 163 -13.45 5.21 -14.90
N CYS A 164 -14.66 5.21 -14.35
CA CYS A 164 -15.80 4.40 -14.79
C CYS A 164 -17.04 5.24 -15.06
#